data_AF-A0A917GKT9-F1
#
_entry.id   AF-A0A917GKT9-F1
#
_cell.length_a   1.000
_cell.length_b   1.000
_cell.length_c   1.000
_cell.angle_alpha   90.00
_cell.angle_beta   90.00
_cell.angle_gamma   90.00
#
_symmetry.space_group_name_H-M   'P 1'
#
loop_
_entity.id
_entity.type
_entity.pdbx_description
1 polymer ?
#
loop_
_entity_poly.entity_id
_entity_poly.type
_entity_poly.pdbx_seq_one_letter_code
_entity_poly.pdbx_strand_id
1 'polypeptide(L)'
;MQLDTQPDDQSIVQAILTLAQRFQLAVVAEGVEVPASLSLLHQWGCHWAQGYLVSRPLPQERFIEWFVSDESRTWQQPYRLEQ
;
A
#
# COMPACT_ATOMS: atom_id res chain seq x y z
N MET A 1 14.99 -1.32 -0.31
CA MET A 1 14.40 0.03 -0.27
C MET A 1 14.06 0.35 1.18
N GLN A 2 14.37 1.56 1.65
CA GLN A 2 14.12 2.09 2.99
C GLN A 2 13.39 3.42 2.84
N LEU A 3 12.10 3.34 2.48
CA LEU A 3 11.30 4.48 2.04
C LEU A 3 11.15 5.58 3.11
N ASP A 4 11.13 5.20 4.38
CA ASP A 4 10.97 6.10 5.52
C ASP A 4 12.22 6.94 5.83
N THR A 5 13.40 6.51 5.38
CA THR A 5 14.67 7.15 5.77
C THR A 5 15.59 7.55 4.61
N GLN A 6 15.40 7.01 3.40
CA GLN A 6 16.28 7.28 2.26
C GLN A 6 15.61 8.19 1.22
N PRO A 7 16.04 9.46 1.07
CA PRO A 7 15.43 10.42 0.14
C PRO A 7 15.44 9.98 -1.34
N ASP A 8 16.44 9.22 -1.76
CA ASP A 8 16.53 8.71 -3.13
C ASP A 8 15.42 7.68 -3.41
N ASP A 9 15.14 6.80 -2.45
CA ASP A 9 14.03 5.84 -2.53
C ASP A 9 12.68 6.58 -2.60
N GLN A 10 12.52 7.64 -1.81
CA GLN A 10 11.32 8.49 -1.84
C GLN A 10 11.12 9.13 -3.21
N SER A 11 12.19 9.69 -3.79
CA SER A 11 12.16 10.36 -5.09
C SER A 11 11.73 9.40 -6.21
N ILE A 12 12.24 8.17 -6.21
CA ILE A 12 11.86 7.13 -7.18
C ILE A 12 10.39 6.76 -7.04
N VAL A 13 9.94 6.48 -5.81
CA VAL A 13 8.54 6.08 -5.55
C VAL A 13 7.57 7.20 -5.92
N GLN A 14 7.88 8.45 -5.57
CA GLN A 14 7.06 9.61 -5.93
C GLN A 14 6.96 9.80 -7.45
N ALA A 15 8.05 9.60 -8.19
CA ALA A 15 8.04 9.67 -9.65
C ALA A 15 7.12 8.60 -10.26
N ILE A 16 7.18 7.36 -9.77
CA ILE A 16 6.32 6.25 -10.22
C ILE A 16 4.85 6.54 -9.89
N LEU A 17 4.54 6.98 -8.67
CA LEU A 17 3.17 7.31 -8.26
C LEU A 17 2.61 8.46 -9.09
N THR A 18 3.42 9.49 -9.37
CA THR A 18 3.05 10.61 -10.25
C THR A 18 2.73 10.09 -11.66
N LEU A 19 3.54 9.19 -12.20
CA LEU A 19 3.30 8.60 -13.51
C LEU A 19 1.99 7.81 -13.54
N ALA A 20 1.75 6.97 -12.53
CA ALA A 20 0.52 6.18 -12.41
C ALA A 20 -0.73 7.08 -12.33
N GLN A 21 -0.67 8.16 -11.53
CA GLN A 21 -1.77 9.14 -11.45
C GLN A 21 -2.07 9.78 -12.81
N ARG A 22 -1.06 10.13 -13.59
CA ARG A 22 -1.25 10.71 -14.94
C ARG A 22 -1.93 9.76 -15.91
N PHE A 23 -1.73 8.46 -15.74
CA PHE A 23 -2.37 7.41 -16.53
C PHE A 23 -3.63 6.83 -15.88
N GLN A 24 -4.10 7.40 -14.77
CA GLN A 24 -5.27 6.91 -14.02
C GLN A 24 -5.12 5.43 -13.63
N LEU A 25 -3.88 5.00 -13.36
CA LEU A 25 -3.57 3.64 -12.94
C LEU A 25 -3.60 3.54 -11.42
N ALA A 26 -4.21 2.46 -10.95
CA ALA A 26 -4.17 2.09 -9.55
C ALA A 26 -2.85 1.36 -9.23
N VAL A 27 -2.32 1.56 -8.02
CA VAL A 27 -0.97 1.13 -7.63
C VAL A 27 -1.02 0.35 -6.32
N VAL A 28 -0.36 -0.81 -6.32
CA VAL A 28 -0.05 -1.58 -5.12
C VAL A 28 1.42 -1.37 -4.77
N ALA A 29 1.72 -0.92 -3.56
CA ALA A 29 3.06 -0.97 -3.02
C ALA A 29 3.31 -2.33 -2.35
N GLU A 30 4.29 -3.09 -2.83
CA GLU A 30 4.65 -4.40 -2.27
C GLU A 30 5.82 -4.28 -1.29
N GLY A 31 5.91 -5.22 -0.35
CA GLY A 31 6.97 -5.27 0.66
C GLY A 31 6.87 -4.19 1.75
N VAL A 32 5.67 -3.72 2.08
CA VAL A 32 5.48 -2.72 3.15
C VAL A 32 5.51 -3.38 4.53
N GLU A 33 6.57 -3.10 5.28
CA GLU A 33 6.80 -3.68 6.61
C GLU A 33 6.82 -2.64 7.73
N VAL A 34 6.95 -1.34 7.39
CA VAL A 34 7.14 -0.25 8.35
C VAL A 34 5.96 0.74 8.29
N PRO A 35 5.33 1.10 9.42
CA PRO A 35 4.20 2.04 9.46
C PRO A 35 4.51 3.43 8.87
N ALA A 36 5.75 3.90 9.01
CA ALA A 36 6.18 5.17 8.42
C ALA A 36 6.14 5.12 6.88
N SER A 37 6.67 4.06 6.28
CA SER A 37 6.59 3.83 4.84
C SER A 37 5.15 3.74 4.35
N LEU A 38 4.30 3.03 5.08
CA LEU A 38 2.86 2.93 4.82
C LEU A 38 2.20 4.32 4.78
N SER A 39 2.54 5.18 5.75
CA SER A 39 2.01 6.53 5.87
C SER A 39 2.45 7.43 4.71
N LEU A 40 3.71 7.35 4.29
CA LEU A 40 4.22 8.10 3.13
C LEU A 40 3.53 7.67 1.84
N LEU A 41 3.41 6.36 1.60
CA LEU A 41 2.74 5.80 0.42
C LEU A 41 1.30 6.30 0.32
N HIS A 42 0.58 6.35 1.44
CA HIS A 42 -0.78 6.87 1.50
C HIS A 42 -0.86 8.36 1.20
N GLN A 43 0.02 9.16 1.81
CA GLN A 43 0.09 10.61 1.57
C GLN A 43 0.38 10.93 0.09
N TRP A 44 1.14 10.09 -0.59
CA TRP A 44 1.46 10.24 -2.02
C TRP A 44 0.41 9.64 -2.96
N GLY A 45 -0.69 9.10 -2.44
CA GLY A 45 -1.80 8.58 -3.24
C GLY A 45 -1.58 7.17 -3.78
N CYS A 46 -0.79 6.34 -3.10
CA CYS A 46 -0.79 4.90 -3.34
C CYS A 46 -2.12 4.29 -2.88
N HIS A 47 -2.66 3.34 -3.66
CA HIS A 47 -4.03 2.85 -3.48
C HIS A 47 -4.09 1.66 -2.53
N TRP A 48 -3.11 0.77 -2.63
CA TRP A 48 -3.04 -0.45 -1.84
C TRP A 48 -1.61 -0.73 -1.39
N ALA A 49 -1.50 -1.50 -0.32
CA ALA A 49 -0.22 -1.98 0.18
C ALA A 49 -0.30 -3.48 0.44
N GLN A 50 0.79 -4.18 0.13
CA GLN A 50 1.04 -5.56 0.52
C GLN A 50 2.36 -5.59 1.27
N GLY A 51 2.42 -6.36 2.36
CA GLY A 51 3.65 -6.63 3.08
C GLY A 51 3.38 -7.14 4.49
N TYR A 52 4.43 -7.45 5.24
CA TYR A 52 4.31 -8.05 6.56
C TYR A 52 3.65 -7.14 7.60
N LEU A 53 3.57 -5.84 7.34
CA LEU A 53 2.78 -4.93 8.15
C LEU A 53 1.28 -5.24 8.07
N VAL A 54 0.81 -5.74 6.91
CA VAL A 54 -0.58 -6.15 6.69
C VAL A 54 -0.79 -7.59 7.16
N SER A 55 0.01 -8.51 6.63
CA SER A 55 0.05 -9.90 7.03
C SER A 55 1.26 -10.61 6.41
N ARG A 56 1.73 -11.67 7.05
CA ARG A 56 2.62 -12.65 6.38
C ARG A 56 1.80 -13.54 5.44
N PRO A 57 2.41 -14.23 4.47
CA PRO A 57 1.72 -15.29 3.73
C PRO A 57 1.10 -16.30 4.68
N LEU A 58 -0.18 -16.59 4.49
CA LEU A 58 -0.96 -17.50 5.34
C LEU A 58 -1.34 -18.75 4.54
N PRO A 59 -1.36 -19.94 5.18
CA PRO A 59 -2.05 -21.09 4.61
C PRO A 59 -3.55 -20.81 4.52
N GLN A 60 -4.25 -21.56 3.67
CA GLN A 60 -5.66 -21.34 3.35
C GLN A 60 -6.55 -21.22 4.59
N GLU A 61 -6.40 -22.14 5.55
CA GLU A 61 -7.24 -22.18 6.75
C GLU A 61 -7.09 -20.90 7.58
N ARG A 62 -5.84 -20.43 7.73
CA ARG A 62 -5.53 -19.19 8.47
C ARG A 62 -5.92 -17.94 7.69
N PHE A 63 -5.86 -18.00 6.36
CA PHE A 63 -6.32 -16.89 5.53
C PHE A 63 -7.81 -16.65 5.71
N ILE A 64 -8.64 -17.71 5.73
CA ILE A 64 -10.09 -17.58 5.92
C ILE A 64 -10.40 -16.94 7.28
N GLU A 65 -9.79 -17.43 8.36
CA GLU A 65 -9.91 -16.86 9.71
C GLU A 65 -9.48 -15.38 9.74
N TRP A 66 -8.34 -15.06 9.12
CA TRP A 66 -7.81 -13.70 9.05
C TRP A 66 -8.72 -12.77 8.24
N PHE A 67 -9.31 -13.26 7.14
CA PHE A 67 -10.14 -12.48 6.23
C PHE A 67 -11.50 -12.12 6.85
N VAL A 68 -12.12 -13.03 7.60
CA VAL A 68 -13.44 -12.79 8.21
C VAL A 68 -13.38 -12.06 9.56
N SER A 69 -12.21 -12.02 10.20
CA SER A 69 -12.06 -11.47 11.55
C SER A 69 -11.96 -9.94 11.63
N ASP A 70 -11.87 -9.24 10.50
CA ASP A 70 -11.51 -7.82 10.52
C ASP A 70 -12.18 -7.01 9.40
N GLU A 71 -13.28 -6.33 9.76
CA GLU A 71 -14.02 -5.42 8.88
C GLU A 71 -13.31 -4.06 8.67
N SER A 72 -12.22 -3.78 9.42
CA SER A 72 -11.65 -2.45 9.55
C SER A 72 -10.37 -2.19 8.72
N ARG A 73 -9.92 -3.15 7.90
CA ARG A 73 -8.66 -3.06 7.12
C ARG A 73 -8.71 -2.14 5.89
N THR A 74 -9.78 -1.36 5.76
CA THR A 74 -9.90 -0.38 4.70
C THR A 74 -9.27 0.94 5.14
N TRP A 75 -8.33 1.40 4.32
CA TRP A 75 -7.89 2.79 4.35
C TRP A 75 -9.12 3.65 4.03
N GLN A 76 -9.45 4.64 4.85
CA GLN A 76 -10.74 5.34 4.81
C GLN A 76 -10.95 6.29 3.62
N GLN A 77 -10.42 5.97 2.44
CA GLN A 77 -10.75 6.65 1.19
C GLN A 77 -10.93 5.58 0.11
N PRO A 78 -12.16 5.30 -0.35
CA PRO A 78 -12.37 4.39 -1.47
C PRO A 78 -11.73 5.00 -2.72
N TYR A 79 -10.82 4.26 -3.35
CA TYR A 79 -10.42 4.55 -4.73
C TYR A 79 -11.66 4.48 -5.61
N ARG A 80 -12.08 5.62 -6.14
CA ARG A 80 -13.25 5.72 -7.00
C ARG A 80 -12.77 5.55 -8.44
N LEU A 81 -13.11 4.42 -9.06
CA LEU A 81 -12.79 4.07 -10.46
C LEU A 81 -13.43 5.00 -11.51
N GLU A 82 -14.03 6.11 -11.09
CA GLU A 82 -14.82 7.00 -11.91
C GLU A 82 -14.38 8.45 -11.68
N GLN A 83 -13.30 8.87 -12.36
CA GLN A 83 -13.10 10.24 -12.87
C GLN A 83 -12.24 10.21 -14.14
#